data_AF-F3L1F8-F1
#
_entry.id   AF-F3L1F8-F1
#
_cell.length_a   1.000
_cell.length_b   1.000
_cell.length_c   1.000
_cell.angle_alpha   90.00
_cell.angle_beta   90.00
_cell.angle_gamma   90.00
#
_symmetry.space_group_name_H-M   'P 1'
#
loop_
_entity.id
_entity.type
_entity.pdbx_description
1 polymer ?
#
loop_
_entity_poly.entity_id
_entity_poly.type
_entity_poly.pdbx_seq_one_letter_code
_entity_poly.pdbx_strand_id
1 'polypeptide(L)'
;MARAERQARLDARKRDRYYDNPESLSELVSVAAVRSADGQLAGYRVSPGPKGEEFQALGFRPGDVVTEVNGLSLSDPSNALVLYQMLKSASEANFVIQRGGSPMNLTVQVGGDRP
;
A
#
# COMPACT_ATOMS: atom_id res chain seq x y z
N MET A 1 4.90 37.08 -7.67
CA MET A 1 4.83 35.75 -8.32
C MET A 1 5.84 34.71 -7.75
N ALA A 2 6.91 35.11 -7.05
CA ALA A 2 7.99 34.20 -6.57
C ALA A 2 7.71 33.30 -5.33
N ARG A 3 6.46 33.13 -4.88
CA ARG A 3 6.10 32.26 -3.73
C ARG A 3 5.53 30.91 -4.16
N ALA A 4 4.69 30.89 -5.21
CA ALA A 4 4.07 29.68 -5.75
C ALA A 4 5.09 28.70 -6.38
N GLU A 5 6.12 29.21 -7.07
CA GLU A 5 7.15 28.37 -7.71
C GLU A 5 8.12 27.72 -6.71
N ARG A 6 8.30 28.32 -5.53
CA ARG A 6 9.12 27.72 -4.46
C ARG A 6 8.39 26.57 -3.78
N GLN A 7 7.07 26.69 -3.58
CA GLN A 7 6.24 25.61 -3.03
C GLN A 7 6.19 24.40 -3.98
N ALA A 8 5.94 24.61 -5.28
CA ALA A 8 5.89 23.50 -6.24
C ALA A 8 7.20 22.69 -6.34
N ARG A 9 8.37 23.33 -6.22
CA ARG A 9 9.69 22.66 -6.22
C ARG A 9 9.96 21.88 -4.92
N LEU A 10 9.39 22.33 -3.81
CA LEU A 10 9.48 21.64 -2.51
C LEU A 10 8.59 20.39 -2.50
N ASP A 11 7.42 20.44 -3.13
CA ASP A 11 6.47 19.32 -3.20
C ASP A 11 6.90 18.22 -4.19
N ALA A 12 7.59 18.57 -5.28
CA ALA A 12 8.18 17.59 -6.19
C ALA A 12 9.32 16.80 -5.52
N ARG A 13 10.26 17.50 -4.86
CA ARG A 13 11.39 16.86 -4.14
C ARG A 13 10.96 16.05 -2.92
N LYS A 14 9.80 16.37 -2.33
CA LYS A 14 9.23 15.54 -1.26
C LYS A 14 8.61 14.27 -1.84
N ARG A 15 7.85 14.36 -2.93
CA ARG A 15 7.24 13.20 -3.60
C ARG A 15 8.27 12.18 -4.06
N ASP A 16 9.39 12.60 -4.63
CA ASP A 16 10.46 11.69 -5.08
C ASP A 16 11.05 10.87 -3.92
N ARG A 17 11.11 11.44 -2.70
CA ARG A 17 11.68 10.77 -1.51
C ARG A 17 10.81 9.65 -0.94
N TYR A 18 9.51 9.63 -1.26
CA TYR A 18 8.58 8.58 -0.82
C TYR A 18 8.60 7.36 -1.74
N TYR A 19 8.97 7.54 -3.01
CA TYR A 19 9.00 6.46 -3.99
C TYR A 19 10.35 5.73 -4.07
N ASP A 20 11.46 6.40 -3.70
CA ASP A 20 12.82 5.86 -3.78
C ASP A 20 13.35 5.24 -2.49
N ASN A 21 12.64 5.37 -1.35
CA ASN A 21 13.11 4.87 -0.06
C ASN A 21 12.06 3.94 0.58
N PRO A 22 12.33 2.63 0.77
CA PRO A 22 11.38 1.68 1.35
C PRO A 22 10.96 2.03 2.79
N GLU A 23 11.77 2.80 3.53
CA GLU A 23 11.40 3.33 4.84
C GLU A 23 10.27 4.38 4.77
N SER A 24 10.18 5.17 3.70
CA SER A 24 9.16 6.23 3.57
C SER A 24 7.75 5.67 3.30
N LEU A 25 7.64 4.46 2.76
CA LEU A 25 6.36 3.73 2.61
C LEU A 25 5.77 3.29 3.95
N SER A 26 6.62 3.10 4.97
CA SER A 26 6.20 2.74 6.33
C SER A 26 5.51 3.90 7.07
N GLU A 27 5.60 5.13 6.56
CA GLU A 27 4.96 6.31 7.16
C GLU A 27 3.46 6.44 6.84
N LEU A 28 2.93 5.66 5.89
CA LEU A 28 1.52 5.71 5.48
C LEU A 28 0.71 4.52 6.00
N VAL A 29 1.28 3.32 5.93
CA VAL A 29 0.66 2.08 6.38
C VAL A 29 1.71 1.26 7.10
N SER A 30 1.40 0.80 8.32
CA SER A 30 2.24 -0.17 9.00
C SER A 30 1.92 -1.55 8.44
N VAL A 31 2.89 -2.17 7.81
CA VAL A 31 2.77 -3.50 7.21
C VAL A 31 3.62 -4.48 8.02
N ALA A 32 2.99 -5.52 8.57
CA ALA A 32 3.68 -6.57 9.31
C ALA A 32 3.54 -7.90 8.57
N ALA A 33 4.68 -8.55 8.27
CA ALA A 33 4.67 -9.88 7.67
C ALA A 33 4.00 -10.90 8.59
N VAL A 34 3.02 -11.63 8.07
CA VAL A 34 2.36 -12.73 8.76
C VAL A 34 2.95 -14.02 8.24
N ARG A 35 3.44 -14.87 9.14
CA ARG A 35 3.95 -16.19 8.80
C ARG A 35 2.96 -17.27 9.23
N SER A 36 2.84 -18.29 8.40
CA SER A 36 2.09 -19.52 8.71
C SER A 36 2.83 -20.34 9.78
N ALA A 37 2.16 -21.36 10.33
CA ALA A 37 2.73 -22.23 11.37
C ALA A 37 3.98 -23.02 10.91
N ASP A 38 4.15 -23.18 9.60
CA ASP A 38 5.30 -23.76 8.92
C ASP A 38 6.45 -22.76 8.66
N GLY A 39 6.28 -21.49 9.06
CA GLY A 39 7.26 -20.42 8.89
C GLY A 39 7.23 -19.72 7.52
N GLN A 40 6.37 -20.16 6.60
CA GLN A 40 6.22 -19.56 5.28
C GLN A 40 5.49 -18.21 5.37
N LEU A 41 5.77 -17.30 4.43
CA LEU A 41 5.06 -16.03 4.35
C LEU A 41 3.61 -16.28 3.95
N ALA A 42 2.66 -15.98 4.82
CA ALA A 42 1.22 -16.13 4.58
C ALA A 42 0.61 -14.87 3.94
N GLY A 43 1.23 -13.72 4.18
CA GLY A 43 0.76 -12.42 3.68
C GLY A 43 1.23 -11.27 4.57
N TYR A 44 0.54 -10.15 4.47
CA TYR A 44 0.90 -8.92 5.17
C TYR A 44 -0.29 -8.35 5.93
N ARG A 45 -0.15 -8.24 7.25
CA ARG A 45 -1.11 -7.54 8.09
C ARG A 45 -0.96 -6.05 7.89
N VAL A 46 -2.05 -5.38 7.56
CA VAL A 46 -2.08 -3.93 7.41
C VAL A 46 -2.68 -3.28 8.67
N SER A 47 -2.10 -2.17 9.09
CA SER A 47 -2.56 -1.38 10.21
C SER A 47 -2.50 0.11 9.88
N PRO A 48 -3.42 0.92 10.41
CA PRO A 48 -3.41 2.35 10.17
C PRO A 48 -2.08 2.95 10.64
N GLY A 49 -1.44 3.72 9.77
CA GLY A 49 -0.30 4.55 10.12
C GLY A 49 -0.73 5.87 10.79
N PRO A 50 0.18 6.85 10.87
CA PRO A 50 -0.10 8.21 11.37
C PRO A 50 -1.28 8.89 10.66
N LYS A 51 -1.53 8.56 9.39
CA LYS A 51 -2.67 9.03 8.58
C LYS A 51 -3.81 8.00 8.55
N GLY A 52 -4.33 7.63 9.72
CA GLY A 52 -5.36 6.60 9.84
C GLY A 52 -6.67 6.87 9.08
N GLU A 53 -6.96 8.12 8.73
CA GLU A 53 -8.16 8.49 7.96
C GLU A 53 -8.12 7.97 6.52
N GLU A 54 -6.96 8.05 5.85
CA GLU A 54 -6.76 7.51 4.49
C GLU A 54 -6.90 5.98 4.50
N PHE A 55 -6.41 5.31 5.56
CA PHE A 55 -6.56 3.85 5.70
C PHE A 55 -8.01 3.39 5.75
N GLN A 56 -8.86 4.08 6.52
CA GLN A 56 -10.29 3.75 6.61
C GLN A 56 -11.05 4.14 5.33
N ALA A 57 -10.68 5.25 4.69
CA ALA A 57 -11.30 5.69 3.43
C ALA A 57 -11.11 4.66 2.29
N LEU A 58 -10.02 3.90 2.31
CA LEU A 58 -9.75 2.82 1.37
C LEU A 58 -10.54 1.53 1.69
N GLY A 59 -11.28 1.48 2.80
CA GLY A 59 -12.11 0.34 3.19
C GLY A 59 -11.38 -0.77 3.95
N PHE A 60 -10.09 -0.59 4.25
CA PHE A 60 -9.34 -1.48 5.13
C PHE A 60 -9.78 -1.34 6.59
N ARG A 61 -9.59 -2.41 7.36
CA ARG A 61 -9.83 -2.45 8.80
C ARG A 61 -8.57 -2.89 9.52
N PRO A 62 -8.31 -2.39 10.75
CA PRO A 62 -7.18 -2.85 11.53
C PRO A 62 -7.23 -4.37 11.71
N GLY A 63 -6.12 -5.03 11.37
CA GLY A 63 -6.00 -6.49 11.48
C GLY A 63 -6.35 -7.27 10.22
N ASP A 64 -6.74 -6.60 9.13
CA ASP A 64 -6.81 -7.23 7.81
C ASP A 64 -5.43 -7.77 7.41
N VAL A 65 -5.41 -8.97 6.83
CA VAL A 65 -4.19 -9.58 6.27
C VAL A 65 -4.35 -9.69 4.77
N VAL A 66 -3.56 -8.96 4.01
CA VAL A 66 -3.54 -9.02 2.55
C VAL A 66 -2.72 -10.24 2.12
N THR A 67 -3.29 -11.08 1.27
CA THR A 67 -2.64 -12.27 0.73
C THR A 67 -2.32 -12.11 -0.76
N GLU A 68 -3.14 -11.36 -1.50
CA GLU A 68 -2.95 -11.14 -2.93
C GLU A 68 -3.36 -9.72 -3.35
N VAL A 69 -2.77 -9.24 -4.44
CA VAL A 69 -3.12 -7.96 -5.06
C VAL A 69 -3.14 -8.12 -6.57
N ASN A 70 -4.27 -7.82 -7.22
CA ASN A 70 -4.47 -7.98 -8.66
C ASN A 70 -4.09 -9.39 -9.19
N GLY A 71 -4.32 -10.42 -8.38
CA GLY A 71 -3.95 -11.82 -8.69
C GLY A 71 -2.48 -12.16 -8.47
N LEU A 72 -1.65 -11.21 -7.99
CA LEU A 72 -0.29 -11.49 -7.55
C LEU A 72 -0.28 -11.88 -6.08
N SER A 73 0.26 -13.06 -5.79
CA SER A 73 0.47 -13.49 -4.41
C SER A 73 1.56 -12.66 -3.74
N LEU A 74 1.26 -12.17 -2.54
CA LEU A 74 2.20 -11.48 -1.67
C LEU A 74 3.11 -12.44 -0.88
N SER A 75 2.82 -13.74 -0.88
CA SER A 75 3.69 -14.75 -0.25
C SER A 75 5.01 -14.95 -1.00
N ASP A 76 5.08 -14.56 -2.27
CA ASP A 76 6.30 -14.63 -3.08
C ASP A 76 7.06 -13.28 -3.05
N PRO A 77 8.26 -13.23 -2.48
CA PRO A 77 9.05 -12.00 -2.43
C PRO A 77 9.45 -11.48 -3.82
N SER A 78 9.49 -12.33 -4.84
CA SER A 78 9.81 -11.96 -6.24
C SER A 78 8.74 -11.04 -6.84
N ASN A 79 7.51 -11.10 -6.33
CA ASN A 79 6.39 -10.30 -6.81
C ASN A 79 6.38 -8.87 -6.26
N ALA A 80 7.20 -8.54 -5.26
CA ALA A 80 7.19 -7.23 -4.61
C ALA A 80 7.49 -6.08 -5.61
N LEU A 81 8.46 -6.29 -6.51
CA LEU A 81 8.82 -5.29 -7.52
C LEU A 81 7.71 -5.10 -8.56
N VAL A 82 7.11 -6.21 -9.01
CA VAL A 82 6.01 -6.19 -9.99
C VAL A 82 4.79 -5.48 -9.41
N LEU A 83 4.45 -5.81 -8.16
CA LEU A 83 3.37 -5.18 -7.43
C LEU A 83 3.56 -3.66 -7.31
N TYR A 84 4.75 -3.22 -6.91
CA TYR A 84 5.06 -1.79 -6.81
C TYR A 84 4.86 -1.07 -8.15
N GLN A 85 5.32 -1.66 -9.25
CA GLN A 85 5.12 -1.09 -10.59
C GLN A 85 3.64 -1.04 -10.99
N MET A 86 2.87 -2.09 -10.67
CA MET A 86 1.43 -2.12 -10.93
C MET A 86 0.68 -1.05 -10.13
N LEU A 87 0.95 -0.91 -8.83
CA LEU A 87 0.30 0.10 -8.01
C LEU A 87 0.65 1.53 -8.47
N LYS A 88 1.86 1.76 -9.03
CA LYS A 88 2.28 3.07 -9.55
C LYS A 88 1.56 3.48 -10.84
N SER A 89 1.14 2.51 -11.65
CA SER A 89 0.44 2.73 -12.93
C SER A 89 -1.08 2.56 -12.82
N ALA A 90 -1.56 1.85 -11.80
CA ALA A 90 -2.97 1.53 -11.64
C ALA A 90 -3.76 2.65 -10.94
N SER A 91 -4.93 2.95 -11.50
CA SER A 91 -5.93 3.79 -10.82
C SER A 91 -6.69 3.00 -9.74
N GLU A 92 -6.80 1.69 -9.92
CA GLU A 92 -7.53 0.77 -9.05
C GLU A 92 -6.71 -0.51 -8.82
N ALA A 93 -6.78 -1.07 -7.62
CA ALA A 93 -6.24 -2.39 -7.31
C ALA A 93 -7.24 -3.23 -6.52
N ASN A 94 -7.33 -4.51 -6.87
CA ASN A 94 -8.11 -5.51 -6.16
C ASN A 94 -7.21 -6.25 -5.16
N PHE A 95 -7.61 -6.26 -3.90
CA PHE A 95 -6.90 -6.91 -2.81
C PHE A 95 -7.70 -8.11 -2.34
N VAL A 96 -7.04 -9.25 -2.17
CA VAL A 96 -7.59 -10.38 -1.41
C VAL A 96 -7.09 -10.27 0.01
N ILE A 97 -8.03 -10.12 0.95
CA ILE A 97 -7.75 -9.92 2.37
C ILE A 97 -8.40 -11.01 3.22
N GLN A 98 -7.79 -11.31 4.36
CA GLN A 98 -8.38 -12.11 5.42
C GLN A 98 -8.87 -11.17 6.53
N ARG A 99 -10.18 -11.13 6.74
CA ARG A 99 -10.83 -10.30 7.76
C ARG A 99 -11.63 -11.18 8.70
N GLY A 100 -11.25 -11.21 9.98
CA GLY A 100 -11.90 -12.08 10.96
C GLY A 100 -11.76 -13.59 10.65
N GLY A 101 -10.74 -13.97 9.89
CA GLY A 101 -10.51 -15.36 9.46
C GLY A 101 -11.27 -15.79 8.20
N SER A 102 -11.94 -14.86 7.50
CA SER A 102 -12.59 -15.13 6.22
C SER A 102 -11.94 -14.34 5.07
N PRO A 103 -11.75 -14.97 3.88
CA PRO A 103 -11.28 -14.27 2.69
C PRO A 103 -12.35 -13.29 2.18
N MET A 104 -11.92 -12.10 1.78
CA MET A 104 -12.75 -11.06 1.16
C MET A 104 -11.96 -10.37 0.05
N ASN A 105 -12.64 -9.95 -1.01
CA ASN A 105 -12.05 -9.09 -2.03
C ASN A 105 -12.39 -7.63 -1.72
N LEU A 106 -11.37 -6.78 -1.73
CA LEU A 106 -11.48 -5.35 -1.52
C LEU A 106 -10.91 -4.63 -2.73
N THR A 107 -11.76 -3.88 -3.44
CA THR A 107 -11.31 -3.00 -4.52
C THR A 107 -11.00 -1.62 -3.95
N VAL A 108 -9.82 -1.11 -4.25
CA VAL A 108 -9.31 0.16 -3.71
C VAL A 108 -8.81 1.02 -4.86
N GLN A 109 -9.17 2.30 -4.86
CA GLN A 109 -8.56 3.27 -5.77
C GLN A 109 -7.20 3.70 -5.24
N VAL A 110 -6.14 3.35 -5.94
CA VAL A 110 -4.73 3.60 -5.54
C VAL A 110 -4.19 4.86 -6.22
N GLY A 111 -4.77 5.24 -7.35
CA GLY A 111 -4.42 6.44 -8.09
C GLY A 111 -5.28 7.63 -7.66
N GLY A 112 -4.68 8.57 -6.94
CA GLY A 112 -5.18 9.94 -6.88
C GLY A 112 -5.04 10.57 -8.26
N ASP A 113 -6.14 11.12 -8.76
CA ASP A 113 -6.24 12.21 -9.75
C ASP A 113 -4.89 12.62 -10.37
N ARG A 114 -4.56 12.04 -11.52
CA ARG A 114 -3.56 12.63 -12.41
C ARG A 114 -4.32 13.49 -13.43
N PRO A 115 -4.13 14.82 -13.45
CA PRO A 115 -4.52 15.64 -14.59
C PRO A 115 -3.69 15.32 -15.84
#